data_AF-A0A849R5J4-F1
#
_entry.id   AF-A0A849R5J4-F1
#
_cell.length_a   1.000
_cell.length_b   1.000
_cell.length_c   1.000
_cell.angle_alpha   90.00
_cell.angle_beta   90.00
_cell.angle_gamma   90.00
#
_symmetry.space_group_name_H-M   'P 1'
#
loop_
_entity.id
_entity.type
_entity.pdbx_description
1 polymer ?
#
loop_
_entity_poly.entity_id
_entity_poly.type
_entity_poly.pdbx_seq_one_letter_code
_entity_poly.pdbx_strand_id
1 'polypeptide(L)'
;MLDIISFLTQIPIRKEVKLEEVAAKTYLFPFAAVLIGLLVSVIAFVSFRFFVPMIASLFTLLAIYLITGLMHLDGVADFFDGIMARGSRSEKRKAMKDVKIGIAGLFAVIFVLLVSLFAIETVCATTFNCDFCA
;
A
#
# COMPACT_ATOMS: atom_id res chain seq x y z
N MET A 1 -5.56 19.41 -5.54
CA MET A 1 -5.50 18.05 -6.12
C MET A 1 -4.06 17.57 -6.24
N LEU A 2 -3.16 18.36 -6.83
CA LEU A 2 -1.72 18.04 -6.92
C LEU A 2 -1.07 17.72 -5.55
N ASP A 3 -1.43 18.44 -4.49
CA ASP A 3 -0.89 18.20 -3.14
C ASP A 3 -1.30 16.84 -2.57
N ILE A 4 -2.48 16.33 -2.94
CA ILE A 4 -3.02 15.03 -2.49
C ILE A 4 -2.35 13.90 -3.27
N ILE A 5 -2.15 14.09 -4.57
CA ILE A 5 -1.42 13.12 -5.40
C ILE A 5 0.03 13.04 -4.90
N SER A 6 0.66 14.17 -4.61
CA SER A 6 2.02 14.21 -4.06
C SER A 6 2.12 13.64 -2.64
N PHE A 7 1.02 13.64 -1.87
CA PHE A 7 0.98 13.00 -0.55
C PHE A 7 0.71 11.51 -0.64
N LEU A 8 -0.23 11.07 -1.48
CA LEU A 8 -0.66 9.67 -1.60
C LEU A 8 0.22 8.83 -2.55
N THR A 9 1.14 9.46 -3.29
CA THR A 9 2.02 8.77 -4.23
C THR A 9 3.47 9.19 -4.05
N GLN A 10 4.40 8.32 -4.44
CA GLN A 10 5.84 8.62 -4.41
C GLN A 10 6.28 9.56 -5.54
N ILE A 11 5.36 10.01 -6.40
CA ILE A 11 5.70 10.87 -7.54
C ILE A 11 5.97 12.29 -7.02
N PRO A 12 7.20 12.81 -7.16
CA PRO A 12 7.57 14.11 -6.60
C PRO A 12 7.03 15.24 -7.50
N ILE A 13 5.74 15.55 -7.37
CA ILE A 13 5.06 16.58 -8.16
C ILE A 13 5.27 17.97 -7.53
N ARG A 14 5.38 18.07 -6.19
CA ARG A 14 5.63 19.33 -5.46
C ARG A 14 6.55 19.12 -4.25
N LYS A 15 7.50 20.04 -4.06
CA LYS A 15 8.48 20.02 -2.95
C LYS A 15 7.93 20.50 -1.61
N GLU A 16 6.85 21.30 -1.60
CA GLU A 16 6.28 21.88 -0.38
C GLU A 16 4.80 21.56 -0.29
N VAL A 17 4.48 20.40 0.28
CA VAL A 17 3.10 20.00 0.58
C VAL A 17 2.81 20.36 2.04
N LYS A 18 1.89 21.30 2.27
CA LYS A 18 1.41 21.63 3.62
C LYS A 18 0.37 20.60 4.05
N LEU A 19 0.62 19.93 5.17
CA LEU A 19 -0.25 18.85 5.68
C LEU A 19 -1.67 19.36 6.01
N GLU A 20 -1.80 20.61 6.42
CA GLU A 20 -3.09 21.25 6.72
C GLU A 20 -3.96 21.36 5.46
N GLU A 21 -3.35 21.64 4.31
CA GLU A 21 -4.05 21.73 3.04
C GLU A 21 -4.46 20.36 2.48
N VAL A 22 -3.69 19.31 2.78
CA VAL A 22 -4.04 17.93 2.44
C VAL A 22 -5.19 17.45 3.32
N ALA A 23 -5.13 17.72 4.63
CA ALA A 23 -6.18 17.37 5.59
C ALA A 23 -7.51 18.07 5.28
N ALA A 24 -7.47 19.33 4.84
CA ALA A 24 -8.66 20.05 4.40
C ALA A 24 -9.31 19.43 3.14
N LYS A 25 -8.55 18.64 2.36
CA LYS A 25 -8.98 18.05 1.09
C LYS A 25 -9.15 16.52 1.16
N THR A 26 -9.25 15.93 2.35
CA THR A 26 -9.40 14.47 2.53
C THR A 26 -10.61 13.88 1.77
N TYR A 27 -11.66 14.67 1.52
CA TYR A 27 -12.81 14.24 0.69
C TYR A 27 -12.43 13.86 -0.76
N LEU A 28 -11.24 14.25 -1.25
CA LEU A 28 -10.73 13.87 -2.57
C LEU A 28 -9.90 12.56 -2.55
N PHE A 29 -9.65 11.95 -1.38
CA PHE A 29 -8.90 10.70 -1.29
C PHE A 29 -9.55 9.54 -2.06
N PRO A 30 -10.89 9.35 -2.05
CA PRO A 30 -11.52 8.32 -2.88
C PRO A 30 -11.23 8.50 -4.37
N PHE A 31 -11.17 9.73 -4.87
CA PHE A 31 -10.86 10.01 -6.27
C PHE A 31 -9.41 9.65 -6.61
N ALA A 32 -8.46 9.98 -5.72
CA ALA A 32 -7.07 9.56 -5.86
C ALA A 32 -6.93 8.03 -5.81
N ALA A 33 -7.68 7.36 -4.94
CA ALA A 33 -7.69 5.90 -4.84
C ALA A 33 -8.26 5.25 -6.11
N VAL A 34 -9.32 5.81 -6.72
CA VAL A 34 -9.84 5.34 -8.02
C VAL A 34 -8.79 5.49 -9.12
N LEU A 35 -8.07 6.61 -9.17
CA LEU A 35 -7.00 6.82 -10.15
C LEU A 35 -5.88 5.79 -10.00
N ILE A 36 -5.41 5.57 -8.77
CA ILE A 36 -4.39 4.55 -8.46
C ILE A 36 -4.91 3.15 -8.81
N GLY A 37 -6.15 2.83 -8.43
CA GLY A 37 -6.79 1.56 -8.73
C GLY A 37 -6.91 1.28 -10.22
N LEU A 38 -7.25 2.29 -11.02
CA LEU A 38 -7.31 2.17 -12.48
C LEU A 38 -5.94 1.87 -13.07
N LEU A 39 -4.89 2.59 -12.66
CA LEU A 39 -3.52 2.32 -13.10
C LEU A 39 -3.05 0.91 -12.73
N VAL A 40 -3.30 0.49 -11.49
CA VAL A 40 -2.95 -0.86 -11.01
C VAL A 40 -3.74 -1.93 -11.75
N SER A 41 -5.03 -1.70 -12.05
CA SER A 41 -5.87 -2.67 -12.78
C SER A 41 -5.36 -2.94 -14.20
N VAL A 42 -4.81 -1.93 -14.88
CA VAL A 42 -4.18 -2.11 -16.20
C VAL A 42 -2.95 -3.00 -16.09
N ILE A 43 -2.11 -2.78 -15.07
CA ILE A 43 -0.92 -3.60 -14.81
C ILE A 43 -1.33 -5.04 -14.48
N ALA A 44 -2.35 -5.22 -13.66
CA ALA A 44 -2.89 -6.53 -13.33
C ALA A 44 -3.41 -7.24 -14.59
N PHE A 45 -4.28 -6.59 -15.37
CA PHE A 45 -4.85 -7.14 -16.60
C PHE A 45 -3.78 -7.64 -17.57
N VAL A 46 -2.75 -6.81 -17.81
CA VAL A 46 -1.62 -7.20 -18.67
C VAL A 46 -0.83 -8.34 -18.03
N SER A 47 -0.50 -8.26 -16.74
CA SER A 47 0.33 -9.26 -16.07
C SER A 47 -0.32 -10.64 -16.04
N PHE A 48 -1.62 -10.72 -15.74
CA PHE A 48 -2.38 -11.98 -15.71
C PHE A 48 -2.57 -12.60 -17.10
N ARG A 49 -2.36 -11.82 -18.19
CA ARG A 49 -2.41 -12.35 -19.56
C ARG A 49 -1.14 -13.08 -19.99
N PHE A 50 0.01 -12.68 -19.44
CA PHE A 50 1.34 -13.14 -19.87
C PHE A 50 2.07 -14.01 -18.85
N PHE A 51 1.71 -13.92 -17.57
CA PHE A 51 2.38 -14.65 -16.48
C PHE A 51 1.42 -15.57 -15.72
N VAL A 52 1.99 -16.53 -15.00
CA VAL A 52 1.22 -17.37 -14.05
C VAL A 52 0.63 -16.51 -12.92
N PRO A 53 -0.52 -16.89 -12.34
CA PRO A 53 -1.25 -16.08 -11.37
C PRO A 53 -0.39 -15.55 -10.20
N MET A 54 0.49 -16.39 -9.66
CA MET A 54 1.39 -16.01 -8.58
C MET A 54 2.35 -14.87 -8.96
N ILE A 55 2.98 -14.94 -10.15
CA ILE A 55 3.90 -13.89 -10.64
C ILE A 55 3.12 -12.62 -11.00
N ALA A 56 1.95 -12.75 -11.62
CA ALA A 56 1.10 -11.61 -11.95
C ALA A 56 0.60 -10.87 -10.70
N SER A 57 0.28 -11.60 -9.63
CA SER A 57 -0.10 -11.05 -8.33
C SER A 57 1.04 -10.29 -7.68
N LEU A 58 2.28 -10.81 -7.79
CA LEU A 58 3.46 -10.12 -7.28
C LEU A 58 3.70 -8.78 -8.00
N PHE A 59 3.58 -8.73 -9.33
CA PHE A 59 3.70 -7.49 -10.09
C PHE A 59 2.60 -6.49 -9.74
N THR A 60 1.37 -6.97 -9.56
CA THR A 60 0.23 -6.13 -9.15
C THR A 60 0.46 -5.53 -7.76
N LEU A 61 0.89 -6.36 -6.80
CA LEU A 61 1.20 -5.92 -5.45
C LEU A 61 2.35 -4.90 -5.42
N LEU A 62 3.41 -5.17 -6.19
CA LEU A 62 4.55 -4.27 -6.33
C LEU A 62 4.14 -2.93 -6.95
N ALA A 63 3.26 -2.93 -7.95
CA ALA A 63 2.72 -1.71 -8.54
C ALA A 63 1.95 -0.85 -7.52
N ILE A 64 1.08 -1.46 -6.70
CA ILE A 64 0.35 -0.75 -5.64
C ILE A 64 1.32 -0.03 -4.71
N TYR A 65 2.35 -0.74 -4.24
CA TYR A 65 3.29 -0.20 -3.26
C TYR A 65 4.29 0.81 -3.82
N LEU A 66 4.74 0.63 -5.06
CA LEU A 66 5.57 1.63 -5.74
C LEU A 66 4.80 2.93 -6.01
N ILE A 67 3.54 2.83 -6.44
CA ILE A 67 2.71 4.01 -6.69
C ILE A 67 2.44 4.74 -5.38
N THR A 68 2.07 4.02 -4.32
CA THR A 68 1.71 4.61 -3.02
C THR A 68 2.90 4.98 -2.13
N GLY A 69 4.14 4.63 -2.53
CA GLY A 69 5.36 4.98 -1.82
C GLY A 69 5.52 4.31 -0.45
N LEU A 70 4.98 3.09 -0.28
CA LEU A 70 5.09 2.27 0.94
C LEU A 70 4.54 2.89 2.23
N MET A 71 3.92 4.06 2.21
CA MET A 71 3.46 4.76 3.42
C MET A 71 2.50 3.93 4.28
N HIS A 72 1.68 3.09 3.64
CA HIS A 72 0.77 2.20 4.35
C HIS A 72 1.53 1.11 5.11
N LEU A 73 2.60 0.55 4.53
CA LEU A 73 3.42 -0.47 5.18
C LEU A 73 4.25 0.14 6.31
N ASP A 74 4.76 1.36 6.12
CA ASP A 74 5.47 2.12 7.15
C ASP A 74 4.57 2.36 8.36
N GLY A 75 3.34 2.86 8.13
CA GLY A 75 2.35 3.05 9.20
C GLY A 75 1.95 1.76 9.91
N VAL A 76 1.88 0.63 9.19
CA VAL A 76 1.66 -0.69 9.82
C VAL A 76 2.86 -1.10 10.68
N ALA A 77 4.09 -0.93 10.19
CA ALA A 77 5.29 -1.26 10.94
C ALA A 77 5.35 -0.45 12.24
N ASP A 78 5.23 0.87 12.15
CA ASP A 78 5.27 1.80 13.29
C ASP A 78 4.17 1.46 14.30
N PHE A 79 2.94 1.21 13.84
CA PHE A 79 1.82 0.91 14.71
C PHE A 79 2.05 -0.36 15.53
N PHE A 80 2.56 -1.43 14.90
CA PHE A 80 2.84 -2.69 15.59
C PHE A 80 4.05 -2.60 16.52
N ASP A 81 5.10 -1.85 16.14
CA ASP A 81 6.23 -1.58 17.03
C ASP A 81 5.79 -0.77 18.27
N GLY A 82 4.92 0.22 18.07
CA GLY A 82 4.33 0.99 19.16
C GLY A 82 3.42 0.17 20.08
N ILE A 83 2.62 -0.74 19.52
CA ILE A 83 1.74 -1.63 20.30
C ILE A 83 2.57 -2.58 21.18
N MET A 84 3.57 -3.23 20.58
CA MET A 84 4.37 -4.27 21.22
C MET A 84 5.41 -3.71 22.20
N ALA A 85 5.76 -2.43 22.07
CA ALA A 85 6.56 -1.73 23.06
C ALA A 85 5.90 -1.77 24.44
N ARG A 86 6.69 -2.17 25.46
CA ARG A 86 6.27 -2.20 26.86
C ARG A 86 6.52 -0.84 27.51
N GLY A 87 5.73 -0.53 28.53
CA GLY A 87 5.90 0.66 29.35
C GLY A 87 4.87 1.76 29.08
N SER A 88 5.27 3.00 29.36
CA SER A 88 4.36 4.16 29.35
C SER A 88 4.02 4.62 27.92
N ARG A 89 3.00 5.47 27.78
CA ARG A 89 2.59 6.05 26.48
C ARG A 89 3.75 6.78 25.78
N SER A 90 4.68 7.36 26.54
CA SER A 90 5.84 8.06 25.98
C SER A 90 6.83 7.08 25.34
N GLU A 91 7.01 5.89 25.91
CA GLU A 91 7.89 4.84 25.40
C GLU A 91 7.31 4.18 24.14
N LYS A 92 6.01 3.88 24.14
CA LYS A 92 5.32 3.41 22.92
C LYS A 92 5.46 4.40 21.76
N ARG A 93 5.36 5.71 22.04
CA ARG A 93 5.54 6.75 21.02
C ARG A 93 6.98 6.95 20.59
N LYS A 94 7.97 6.61 21.43
CA LYS A 94 9.37 6.56 21.01
C LYS A 94 9.60 5.40 20.05
N ALA A 95 8.98 4.24 20.29
CA ALA A 95 9.07 3.09 19.37
C ALA A 95 8.51 3.41 17.97
N MET A 96 7.34 4.08 17.89
CA MET A 96 6.75 4.54 16.61
C MET A 96 7.55 5.62 15.87
N LYS A 97 8.63 6.14 16.47
CA LYS A 97 9.47 7.19 15.87
C LYS A 97 10.92 6.73 15.71
N ASP A 98 11.20 5.49 16.06
CA ASP A 98 12.52 4.93 15.87
C ASP A 98 12.72 4.70 14.36
N VAL A 99 13.93 4.96 13.88
CA VAL A 99 14.30 4.69 12.49
C VAL A 99 14.49 3.18 12.28
N LYS A 100 14.67 2.43 13.36
CA LYS A 100 14.83 0.97 13.32
C LYS A 100 13.47 0.29 13.42
N ILE A 101 13.22 -0.63 12.49
CA ILE A 101 12.05 -1.52 12.54
C ILE A 101 12.25 -2.59 13.62
N GLY A 102 11.23 -2.78 14.46
CA GLY A 102 11.17 -3.87 15.43
C GLY A 102 10.66 -5.17 14.80
N ILE A 103 10.79 -6.27 15.56
CA ILE A 103 10.31 -7.59 15.12
C ILE A 103 8.79 -7.59 14.92
N ALA A 104 8.05 -6.80 15.72
CA ALA A 104 6.61 -6.70 15.62
C ALA A 104 6.17 -6.01 14.32
N GLY A 105 6.78 -4.86 14.00
CA GLY A 105 6.57 -4.15 12.75
C GLY A 105 6.93 -5.02 11.54
N LEU A 106 8.10 -5.67 11.57
CA LEU A 106 8.55 -6.58 10.51
C LEU A 106 7.56 -7.73 10.29
N PHE A 107 7.12 -8.39 11.37
CA PHE A 107 6.16 -9.48 11.29
C PHE A 107 4.82 -9.01 10.69
N ALA A 108 4.32 -7.86 11.13
CA ALA A 108 3.07 -7.30 10.63
C ALA A 108 3.16 -6.96 9.12
N VAL A 109 4.26 -6.34 8.69
CA VAL A 109 4.51 -6.03 7.27
C VAL A 109 4.52 -7.31 6.43
N ILE A 110 5.28 -8.33 6.84
CA ILE A 110 5.33 -9.61 6.12
C ILE A 110 3.94 -10.25 6.05
N PHE A 111 3.21 -10.25 7.16
CA PHE A 111 1.87 -10.82 7.21
C PHE A 111 0.91 -10.12 6.25
N VAL A 112 0.89 -8.78 6.24
CA VAL A 112 0.06 -7.98 5.31
C VAL A 112 0.46 -8.22 3.86
N LEU A 113 1.75 -8.29 3.55
CA LEU A 113 2.23 -8.59 2.19
C LEU A 113 1.77 -9.96 1.70
N LEU A 114 1.91 -11.00 2.54
CA LEU A 114 1.48 -12.35 2.20
C LEU A 114 -0.03 -12.44 1.98
N VAL A 115 -0.82 -11.89 2.91
CA VAL A 115 -2.29 -11.88 2.78
C VAL A 115 -2.71 -11.14 1.51
N SER A 116 -2.10 -9.99 1.22
CA SER A 116 -2.41 -9.21 0.02
C SER A 116 -2.07 -9.98 -1.25
N LEU A 117 -0.91 -10.66 -1.28
CA LEU A 117 -0.49 -11.46 -2.43
C LEU A 117 -1.49 -12.58 -2.75
N PHE A 118 -1.83 -13.39 -1.74
CA PHE A 118 -2.79 -14.50 -1.92
C PHE A 118 -4.21 -14.01 -2.20
N ALA A 119 -4.62 -12.88 -1.64
CA ALA A 119 -5.92 -12.28 -1.93
C ALA A 119 -6.03 -11.84 -3.39
N ILE A 120 -5.01 -11.15 -3.92
CA ILE A 120 -4.95 -10.73 -5.32
C ILE A 120 -4.97 -11.96 -6.24
N GLU A 121 -4.13 -12.95 -5.93
CA GLU A 121 -4.07 -14.19 -6.70
C GLU A 121 -5.45 -14.86 -6.77
N THR A 122 -6.09 -15.05 -5.62
CA THR A 122 -7.37 -15.76 -5.53
C THR A 122 -8.47 -15.02 -6.28
N VAL A 123 -8.58 -13.69 -6.09
CA VAL A 123 -9.62 -12.88 -6.72
C VAL A 123 -9.40 -12.83 -8.24
N CYS A 124 -8.20 -12.46 -8.68
CA CYS A 124 -7.91 -12.28 -10.09
C CYS A 124 -7.87 -13.60 -10.86
N ALA A 125 -7.33 -14.69 -10.29
CA ALA A 125 -7.38 -16.00 -10.94
C ALA A 125 -8.82 -16.48 -11.12
N THR A 126 -9.71 -16.21 -10.16
CA THR A 126 -11.13 -16.56 -10.29
C THR A 126 -11.80 -15.74 -11.40
N THR A 127 -11.50 -14.45 -11.51
CA THR A 127 -12.06 -13.57 -12.55
C THR A 127 -11.54 -13.90 -13.95
N PHE A 128 -10.22 -14.00 -14.13
CA PHE A 128 -9.61 -14.21 -15.45
C PHE A 128 -9.79 -15.63 -16.01
N ASN A 129 -9.92 -16.66 -15.16
CA ASN A 129 -10.23 -18.02 -15.63
C ASN A 129 -11.68 -18.14 -16.15
N CYS A 130 -12.61 -17.30 -15.71
CA CYS A 130 -13.96 -17.26 -16.27
C CYS A 130 -14.00 -16.64 -17.68
N ASP A 131 -13.13 -15.67 -17.97
CA ASP A 131 -13.13 -14.95 -19.25
C ASP A 131 -12.42 -15.69 -20.40
N PHE A 132 -11.60 -16.71 -20.10
CA PHE A 132 -10.88 -17.52 -21.12
C PHE A 132 -11.57 -18.85 -21.47
N CYS A 133 -12.70 -19.17 -20.85
CA CYS A 133 -13.50 -20.37 -21.14
C CYS A 133 -14.70 -20.12 -22.07
N ALA A 134 -14.80 -18.94 -22.68
CA ALA A 134 -15.81 -18.60 -23.69
C ALA A 134 -15.22 -18.55 -25.10
#